data_AF-A0A212C5C0-F1
#
_entry.id   AF-A0A212C5C0-F1
#
_cell.length_a   1.000
_cell.length_b   1.000
_cell.length_c   1.000
_cell.angle_alpha   90.00
_cell.angle_beta   90.00
_cell.angle_gamma   90.00
#
_symmetry.space_group_name_H-M   'P 1'
#
loop_
_entity.id
_entity.type
_entity.pdbx_description
1 polymer ?
#
loop_
_entity_poly.entity_id
_entity_poly.type
_entity_poly.pdbx_seq_one_letter_code
_entity_poly.pdbx_strand_id
1 'polypeptide(L)'
;MYKLHKEETGYKDEKVSEAGVHRPHVGGIHGRSNDGAYSLVLAGGFADEVDRGDEFTYTGSGGKNLAGNKRIGAPSADQTLTNMNRYSLLLEFIKTV
;
A
#
# COMPACT_ATOMS: atom_id res chain seq x y z
N MET A 1 3.21 -12.57 -1.57
CA MET A 1 3.08 -11.11 -1.48
C MET A 1 4.46 -10.50 -1.36
N TYR A 2 4.76 -9.46 -2.14
CA TYR A 2 6.05 -8.75 -2.10
C TYR A 2 5.94 -7.44 -1.32
N LYS A 3 6.95 -7.15 -0.50
CA LYS A 3 7.15 -5.87 0.18
C LYS A 3 8.23 -5.08 -0.55
N LEU A 4 7.96 -3.80 -0.75
CA LEU A 4 8.85 -2.86 -1.41
C LEU A 4 9.14 -1.71 -0.45
N HIS A 5 10.41 -1.40 -0.23
CA HIS A 5 10.82 -0.19 0.48
C HIS A 5 11.05 0.93 -0.53
N LYS A 6 10.56 2.13 -0.22
CA LYS A 6 10.82 3.30 -1.05
C LYS A 6 11.86 4.19 -0.38
N GLU A 7 12.98 4.41 -1.05
CA GLU A 7 14.06 5.27 -0.54
C GLU A 7 13.80 6.78 -0.75
N GLU A 8 12.88 7.16 -1.65
CA GLU A 8 12.55 8.57 -1.90
C GLU A 8 11.04 8.82 -2.05
N THR A 9 10.56 9.87 -1.39
CA THR A 9 9.17 10.34 -1.40
C THR A 9 8.76 10.87 -2.78
N GLY A 10 8.23 10.01 -3.65
CA GLY A 10 7.71 10.42 -4.96
C GLY A 10 6.67 9.45 -5.50
N TYR A 11 5.40 9.87 -5.61
CA TYR A 11 4.19 9.08 -5.89
C TYR A 11 4.09 8.38 -7.27
N LYS A 12 5.20 8.06 -7.93
CA LYS A 12 5.22 7.36 -9.22
C LYS A 12 6.12 6.12 -9.15
N ASP A 13 5.50 4.96 -9.00
CA ASP A 13 6.19 3.66 -9.03
C ASP A 13 6.36 3.12 -10.46
N GLU A 14 6.71 4.00 -11.40
CA GLU A 14 6.74 3.68 -12.84
C GLU A 14 7.73 2.56 -13.15
N LYS A 15 8.95 2.62 -12.59
CA LYS A 15 9.97 1.56 -12.78
C LYS A 15 9.56 0.23 -12.16
N VAL A 16 8.88 0.25 -11.02
CA VAL A 16 8.41 -0.96 -10.32
C VAL A 16 7.20 -1.58 -11.03
N SER A 17 6.36 -0.73 -11.65
CA SER A 17 5.26 -1.14 -12.52
C SER A 17 5.74 -1.75 -13.82
N GLU A 18 6.69 -1.09 -14.50
CA GLU A 18 7.34 -1.61 -15.71
C GLU A 18 8.00 -2.97 -15.46
N ALA A 19 8.63 -3.15 -14.30
CA ALA A 19 9.21 -4.44 -13.88
C ALA A 19 8.14 -5.49 -13.50
N GLY A 20 6.87 -5.10 -13.36
CA GLY A 20 5.75 -5.98 -13.02
C GLY A 20 5.64 -6.37 -11.55
N VAL A 21 6.53 -5.86 -10.67
CA VAL A 21 6.56 -6.18 -9.24
C VAL A 21 5.39 -5.50 -8.50
N HIS A 22 5.05 -4.27 -8.88
CA HIS A 22 3.88 -3.54 -8.38
C HIS A 22 3.25 -2.72 -9.50
N ARG A 23 2.15 -3.23 -10.08
CA ARG A 23 1.53 -2.65 -11.28
C ARG A 23 0.80 -1.30 -11.07
N PRO A 24 0.19 -1.01 -9.90
CA PRO A 24 -0.42 0.29 -9.68
C PRO A 24 0.63 1.40 -9.76
N HIS A 25 0.42 2.37 -10.66
CA HIS A 25 1.28 3.57 -10.72
C HIS A 25 1.07 4.47 -9.49
N VAL A 26 -0.13 4.39 -8.91
CA VAL A 26 -0.56 5.12 -7.72
C VAL A 26 -1.39 4.17 -6.86
N GLY A 27 -1.05 4.08 -5.57
CA GLY A 27 -1.74 3.25 -4.59
C GLY A 27 -0.78 2.23 -3.97
N GLY A 28 -0.88 2.03 -2.66
CA GLY A 28 0.09 1.21 -1.94
C GLY A 28 -0.17 -0.29 -1.96
N ILE A 29 -1.32 -0.78 -2.46
CA ILE A 29 -1.67 -2.20 -2.54
C ILE A 29 -2.07 -2.57 -3.97
N HIS A 30 -1.45 -3.62 -4.52
CA HIS A 30 -1.81 -4.25 -5.77
C HIS A 30 -2.56 -5.55 -5.49
N GLY A 31 -3.76 -5.72 -6.04
CA GLY A 31 -4.56 -6.90 -5.80
C GLY A 31 -5.83 -6.95 -6.64
N ARG A 32 -6.62 -8.00 -6.43
CA ARG A 32 -8.01 -8.11 -6.88
C ARG A 32 -8.90 -8.49 -5.70
N SER A 33 -10.08 -7.88 -5.63
CA SER A 33 -11.01 -8.02 -4.52
C SER A 33 -11.57 -9.44 -4.33
N ASN A 34 -11.44 -10.29 -5.36
CA ASN A 34 -11.92 -11.67 -5.39
C ASN A 34 -10.78 -12.71 -5.42
N ASP A 35 -9.53 -12.29 -5.27
CA ASP A 35 -8.35 -13.16 -5.39
C ASP A 35 -7.38 -12.92 -4.22
N GLY A 36 -6.94 -11.68 -4.03
CA GLY A 36 -6.02 -11.32 -2.96
C GLY A 36 -5.12 -10.13 -3.28
N ALA A 37 -4.19 -9.86 -2.38
CA ALA A 37 -3.12 -8.88 -2.58
C ALA A 37 -1.84 -9.57 -3.10
N TYR A 38 -1.24 -8.99 -4.13
CA TYR A 38 -0.05 -9.50 -4.81
C TYR A 38 1.23 -8.81 -4.31
N SER A 39 1.18 -7.49 -4.13
CA SER A 39 2.28 -6.68 -3.62
C SER A 39 1.79 -5.42 -2.91
N LEU A 40 2.62 -4.90 -2.00
CA LEU A 40 2.42 -3.59 -1.38
C LEU A 40 3.71 -2.77 -1.35
N VAL A 41 3.57 -1.45 -1.15
CA VAL A 41 4.68 -0.51 -1.05
C VAL A 41 4.66 0.14 0.33
N LEU A 42 5.77 0.00 1.07
CA LEU A 42 6.06 0.77 2.29
C LEU A 42 6.75 2.06 1.89
N ALA A 43 5.96 3.13 1.78
CA ALA A 43 6.41 4.44 1.33
C ALA A 43 6.58 5.45 2.47
N GLY A 44 6.45 5.03 3.74
CA GLY A 44 6.55 5.92 4.90
C GLY A 44 5.45 6.99 4.94
N GLY A 45 4.25 6.66 4.45
CA GLY A 45 3.14 7.61 4.27
C GLY A 45 2.31 7.85 5.53
N PHE A 46 2.56 7.06 6.57
CA PHE A 46 1.78 7.01 7.80
C PHE A 46 2.74 6.92 9.00
N ALA A 47 2.55 7.80 9.99
CA ALA A 47 3.46 7.92 11.13
C ALA A 47 3.44 6.69 12.06
N ASP A 48 2.41 5.85 11.93
CA ASP A 48 2.15 4.63 12.68
C ASP A 48 2.70 3.36 12.00
N GLU A 49 3.24 3.45 10.78
CA GLU A 49 3.90 2.33 10.11
C GLU A 49 5.26 2.05 10.76
N VAL A 50 5.43 0.82 11.27
CA VAL A 50 6.69 0.36 11.87
C VAL A 50 7.20 -0.82 11.06
N ASP A 51 8.45 -0.73 10.62
CA ASP A 51 9.16 -1.80 9.93
C ASP A 51 10.19 -2.44 10.86
N ARG A 52 10.07 -3.75 11.11
CA ARG A 52 10.97 -4.56 11.92
C ARG A 52 11.74 -5.60 11.08
N GLY A 53 11.88 -5.36 9.77
CA GLY A 53 12.48 -6.29 8.83
C GLY A 53 11.49 -7.36 8.40
N ASP A 54 11.40 -8.44 9.18
CA ASP A 54 10.56 -9.60 8.88
C ASP A 54 9.07 -9.34 9.15
N GLU A 55 8.78 -8.39 10.03
CA GLU A 55 7.42 -7.97 10.39
C GLU A 55 7.26 -6.47 10.17
N PHE A 56 6.06 -6.05 9.79
CA PHE A 56 5.73 -4.63 9.72
C PHE A 56 4.24 -4.39 9.92
N THR A 57 3.92 -3.18 10.37
CA THR A 57 2.54 -2.70 10.39
C THR A 57 2.28 -1.90 9.12
N TYR A 58 1.18 -2.19 8.43
CA TYR A 58 0.76 -1.48 7.24
C TYR A 58 -0.60 -0.82 7.43
N THR A 59 -0.71 0.46 7.06
CA THR A 59 -1.96 1.18 7.15
C THR A 59 -2.72 1.09 5.82
N GLY A 60 -3.97 0.64 5.89
CA GLY A 60 -4.83 0.45 4.72
C GLY A 60 -5.06 1.74 3.92
N SER A 61 -5.75 1.60 2.78
CA SER A 61 -6.10 2.74 1.93
C SER A 61 -7.46 3.35 2.28
N GLY A 62 -7.73 4.58 1.82
CA GLY A 62 -9.03 5.25 2.03
C GLY A 62 -9.13 6.01 3.35
N GLY A 63 -10.37 6.36 3.75
CA GLY A 63 -10.62 7.20 4.93
C GLY A 63 -10.16 8.66 4.78
N LYS A 64 -10.03 9.14 3.53
CA LYS A 64 -9.47 10.47 3.19
C LYS A 64 -10.38 11.20 2.21
N ASN A 65 -10.53 12.50 2.39
CA ASN A 65 -11.23 13.35 1.43
C ASN A 65 -10.32 13.68 0.23
N LEU A 66 -10.60 13.04 -0.91
CA LEU A 66 -9.84 13.20 -2.15
C LEU A 66 -10.51 14.11 -3.19
N ALA A 67 -11.46 14.95 -2.77
CA ALA A 67 -12.09 15.94 -3.65
C ALA A 67 -11.04 16.86 -4.31
N GLY A 68 -11.33 17.29 -5.54
CA GLY A 68 -10.42 18.15 -6.32
C GLY A 68 -9.24 17.41 -6.95
N ASN A 69 -9.44 16.15 -7.37
CA ASN A 69 -8.41 15.33 -8.05
C ASN A 69 -7.15 15.08 -7.20
N LYS A 70 -7.32 15.05 -5.87
CA LYS A 70 -6.22 14.74 -4.96
C LYS A 70 -5.92 13.23 -4.99
N ARG A 71 -4.65 12.91 -4.87
CA ARG A 71 -4.18 11.51 -4.69
C ARG A 71 -3.83 11.20 -3.24
N ILE A 72 -3.64 12.24 -2.42
CA ILE A 72 -3.27 12.16 -1.01
C ILE A 72 -4.15 13.14 -0.25
N GLY A 73 -4.56 12.75 0.96
CA GLY A 73 -5.27 13.60 1.89
C GLY A 73 -4.95 13.22 3.33
N ALA A 74 -5.19 14.16 4.24
CA ALA A 74 -5.25 13.84 5.65
C ALA A 74 -6.39 12.84 5.92
N PRO A 75 -6.27 11.95 6.91
CA PRO A 75 -7.40 11.15 7.39
C PRO A 75 -8.58 12.05 7.74
N SER A 76 -9.78 11.69 7.27
CA SER A 76 -11.01 12.45 7.46
C SER A 76 -12.23 11.58 7.75
N ALA A 77 -12.08 10.25 7.72
CA ALA A 77 -13.12 9.27 8.03
C ALA A 77 -12.49 7.91 8.36
N ASP A 78 -13.26 7.02 8.98
CA ASP A 78 -12.84 5.65 9.24
C ASP A 78 -12.56 4.88 7.94
N GLN A 79 -11.55 4.01 8.00
CA GLN A 79 -11.29 3.06 6.93
C GLN A 79 -12.29 1.91 7.01
N THR A 80 -12.65 1.38 5.85
CA THR A 80 -13.54 0.21 5.76
C THR A 80 -12.76 -1.00 5.27
N LEU A 81 -13.14 -2.18 5.77
CA LEU A 81 -12.59 -3.47 5.34
C LEU A 81 -13.19 -3.91 4.00
N THR A 82 -12.94 -3.11 2.97
CA THR A 82 -13.44 -3.29 1.60
C THR A 82 -12.29 -3.28 0.61
N ASN A 83 -12.54 -3.82 -0.60
CA ASN A 83 -11.53 -3.89 -1.65
C ASN A 83 -10.23 -4.55 -1.17
N MET A 84 -9.08 -3.91 -1.43
CA MET A 84 -7.77 -4.47 -1.06
C MET A 84 -7.47 -4.36 0.43
N ASN A 85 -8.19 -3.52 1.18
CA ASN A 85 -8.05 -3.45 2.65
C ASN A 85 -8.53 -4.73 3.35
N ARG A 86 -9.25 -5.63 2.66
CA ARG A 86 -9.58 -6.94 3.22
C ARG A 86 -8.38 -7.84 3.38
N TYR A 87 -7.33 -7.59 2.61
CA TYR A 87 -6.13 -8.42 2.56
C TYR A 87 -4.94 -7.81 3.31
N SER A 88 -5.09 -6.61 3.89
CA SER A 88 -4.06 -5.99 4.72
C SER A 88 -3.90 -6.65 6.09
N LEU A 89 -4.86 -7.48 6.52
CA LEU A 89 -4.79 -8.24 7.78
C LEU A 89 -4.10 -9.61 7.64
N LEU A 90 -3.81 -10.06 6.41
CA LEU A 90 -3.27 -11.41 6.14
C LEU A 90 -1.73 -11.47 6.17
N LEU A 91 -1.06 -10.43 6.67
CA LEU A 91 0.37 -10.14 6.43
C LEU A 91 1.32 -10.81 7.44
N GLU A 92 1.18 -12.12 7.70
CA GLU A 92 2.15 -12.84 8.55
C GLU A 92 3.31 -13.49 7.77
N PHE A 93 3.26 -13.55 6.44
CA PHE A 93 4.33 -14.16 5.64
C PHE A 93 4.67 -13.33 4.41
N ILE A 94 5.70 -12.49 4.54
CA ILE A 94 6.20 -11.69 3.43
C ILE A 94 7.63 -12.08 3.10
N LYS A 95 7.86 -12.35 1.81
CA LYS A 95 9.20 -12.55 1.26
C LYS A 95 9.70 -11.18 0.79
N THR A 96 10.77 -10.70 1.41
CA THR A 96 11.52 -9.52 0.96
C THR A 96 12.25 -9.87 -0.34
N VAL A 97 12.24 -8.95 -1.31
CA VAL A 97 13.05 -9.02 -2.55
C VAL A 97 14.21 -8.06 -2.48
#